data_AF-A0A817KPG3-F1
#
_entry.id   AF-A0A817KPG3-F1
#
_cell.length_a   1.000
_cell.length_b   1.000
_cell.length_c   1.000
_cell.angle_alpha   90.00
_cell.angle_beta   90.00
_cell.angle_gamma   90.00
#
_symmetry.space_group_name_H-M   'P 1'
#
loop_
_entity.id
_entity.type
_entity.pdbx_description
1 polymer ?
#
loop_
_entity_poly.entity_id
_entity_poly.type
_entity_poly.pdbx_seq_one_letter_code
_entity_poly.pdbx_strand_id
1 'polypeptide(L)'
;MYGNLLNKIFEYLHNLKVDTEQSLKDLSQSEIEINYDKVQKYLHNLETAAWTKKYRNKEYSLILTEVKQQLTEHMNIRKKYIMEVNLDIENYDKIKTIYKIVLNWNKMRYLENFVPDINQCLDEAHRRFQYEINKVCSSIKIERSFRYLDACQRSHFSFENDCTLIWNDLKKFINHYSCFIREEIEMHFETMNNLGNIDKEKISETCRVLSNRLIEVFEIKQNYSYVFSSFSHINIEHWQKVLSRHQIELEHEIANLYDTHQINSLENKLTTVKILIRFDRFLEGNKYSDIHSEYYEKLQQLQKRNDFCKKVTDAIKQHDYMVVAREIEVLKSSTNVAEDFYEKIKQILNQGFDDLIEDTERQATEIQYDLEIELIKSIGKNIKRIENAKRYVSEYVDTSNKLDKCLDKVKSTIMRTFRLILDKVKELVNVNDIYQIDQKISLISEAHILLGNYCDTNIFDDIQAIKEEQKRIVLNDIGEKYLDMDLDNYSLYPPKALIIKIEEAKKTNNLFEPALEKI
;
A
#
# COMPACT_ATOMS: atom_id res chain seq x y z
N MET A 1 -36.00 37.94 5.75
CA MET A 1 -35.72 37.44 4.39
C MET A 1 -35.28 35.97 4.38
N TYR A 2 -34.29 35.56 5.19
CA TYR A 2 -33.85 34.15 5.30
C TYR A 2 -34.94 33.14 5.72
N GLY A 3 -35.86 33.51 6.62
CA GLY A 3 -36.95 32.63 7.06
C GLY A 3 -37.96 32.26 5.96
N ASN A 4 -38.27 33.19 5.04
CA ASN A 4 -39.16 32.92 3.91
C ASN A 4 -38.52 31.99 2.88
N LEU A 5 -37.19 32.08 2.70
CA LEU A 5 -36.45 31.17 1.83
C LEU A 5 -36.42 29.75 2.41
N LEU A 6 -36.16 29.62 3.72
CA LEU A 6 -36.22 28.34 4.44
C LEU A 6 -37.61 27.70 4.37
N ASN A 7 -38.68 28.48 4.57
CA ASN A 7 -40.04 27.96 4.44
C ASN A 7 -40.34 27.43 3.03
N LYS A 8 -39.93 28.13 1.97
CA LYS A 8 -40.07 27.64 0.59
C LYS A 8 -39.28 26.34 0.33
N ILE A 9 -38.10 26.19 0.95
CA ILE A 9 -37.29 24.97 0.85
C ILE A 9 -38.00 23.80 1.56
N PHE A 10 -38.59 24.02 2.74
CA PHE A 10 -39.34 22.97 3.44
C PHE A 10 -40.66 22.63 2.75
N GLU A 11 -41.34 23.60 2.16
CA GLU A 11 -42.52 23.38 1.31
C GLU A 11 -42.15 22.54 0.08
N TYR A 12 -41.00 22.82 -0.55
CA TYR A 12 -40.46 21.99 -1.63
C TYR A 12 -40.13 20.56 -1.18
N LEU A 13 -39.53 20.37 0.00
CA LEU A 13 -39.26 19.04 0.57
C LEU A 13 -40.55 18.28 0.90
N HIS A 14 -41.57 18.97 1.38
CA HIS A 14 -42.88 18.38 1.62
C HIS A 14 -43.56 17.96 0.31
N ASN A 15 -43.49 18.81 -0.73
CA ASN A 15 -43.99 18.45 -2.06
C ASN A 15 -43.22 17.28 -2.66
N LEU A 16 -41.89 17.21 -2.48
CA LEU A 16 -41.08 16.05 -2.88
C LEU A 16 -41.50 14.76 -2.15
N LYS A 17 -41.84 14.85 -0.86
CA LYS A 17 -42.41 13.73 -0.10
C LYS A 17 -43.72 13.27 -0.73
N VAL A 18 -44.67 14.19 -0.94
CA VAL A 18 -45.99 13.87 -1.52
C VAL A 18 -45.84 13.28 -2.93
N ASP A 19 -44.94 13.82 -3.75
CA ASP A 19 -44.64 13.31 -5.09
C ASP A 19 -44.05 11.89 -5.03
N THR A 20 -43.19 11.61 -4.05
CA THR A 20 -42.61 10.28 -3.80
C THR A 20 -43.68 9.31 -3.32
N GLU A 21 -44.53 9.71 -2.38
CA GLU A 21 -45.67 8.96 -1.87
C GLU A 21 -46.65 8.59 -2.97
N GLN A 22 -47.04 9.58 -3.79
CA GLN A 22 -47.96 9.36 -4.89
C GLN A 22 -47.34 8.42 -5.92
N SER A 23 -46.05 8.61 -6.25
CA SER A 23 -45.33 7.69 -7.14
C SER A 23 -45.33 6.27 -6.56
N LEU A 24 -45.01 6.06 -5.28
CA LEU A 24 -45.01 4.74 -4.62
C LEU A 24 -46.40 4.10 -4.49
N LYS A 25 -47.45 4.91 -4.39
CA LYS A 25 -48.84 4.44 -4.35
C LYS A 25 -49.34 4.03 -5.73
N ASP A 26 -49.08 4.84 -6.75
CA ASP A 26 -49.34 4.50 -8.16
C ASP A 26 -48.59 3.23 -8.56
N LEU A 27 -47.38 3.05 -8.00
CA LEU A 27 -46.55 1.85 -8.13
C LEU A 27 -47.13 0.59 -7.50
N SER A 28 -48.02 0.72 -6.52
CA SER A 28 -48.65 -0.41 -5.83
C SER A 28 -49.94 -0.86 -6.52
N GLN A 29 -50.50 -0.01 -7.39
CA GLN A 29 -51.85 -0.16 -7.94
C GLN A 29 -51.91 -0.35 -9.48
N SER A 30 -50.81 -0.16 -10.22
CA SER A 30 -50.85 -0.15 -11.70
C SER A 30 -49.98 -1.23 -12.38
N GLU A 31 -50.43 -1.65 -13.58
CA GLU A 31 -49.66 -2.42 -14.60
C GLU A 31 -48.72 -1.52 -15.43
N ILE A 32 -48.58 -0.24 -15.06
CA ILE A 32 -47.91 0.79 -15.86
C ILE A 32 -46.40 0.77 -15.62
N GLU A 33 -45.65 1.01 -16.71
CA GLU A 33 -44.20 1.10 -16.73
C GLU A 33 -43.69 2.22 -15.80
N ILE A 34 -42.82 1.82 -14.88
CA ILE A 34 -42.38 2.65 -13.77
C ILE A 34 -41.26 3.57 -14.24
N ASN A 35 -41.37 4.87 -13.96
CA ASN A 35 -40.27 5.80 -14.14
C ASN A 35 -39.38 5.81 -12.88
N TYR A 36 -38.54 4.78 -12.75
CA TYR A 36 -37.57 4.66 -11.65
C TYR A 36 -36.59 5.83 -11.63
N ASP A 37 -36.30 6.45 -12.77
CA ASP A 37 -35.44 7.64 -12.87
C ASP A 37 -36.05 8.84 -12.13
N LYS A 38 -37.39 8.94 -12.13
CA LYS A 38 -38.11 9.98 -11.39
C LYS A 38 -38.01 9.76 -9.88
N VAL A 39 -38.19 8.52 -9.42
CA VAL A 39 -37.99 8.15 -8.01
C VAL A 39 -36.54 8.37 -7.58
N GLN A 40 -35.57 7.99 -8.42
CA GLN A 40 -34.16 8.24 -8.21
C GLN A 40 -33.86 9.73 -8.01
N LYS A 41 -34.38 10.57 -8.90
CA LYS A 41 -34.20 12.03 -8.84
C LYS A 41 -34.76 12.61 -7.54
N TYR A 42 -35.91 12.14 -7.08
CA TYR A 42 -36.52 12.60 -5.83
C TYR A 42 -35.71 12.19 -4.60
N LEU A 43 -35.19 10.96 -4.57
CA LEU A 43 -34.36 10.48 -3.47
C LEU A 43 -33.01 11.21 -3.42
N HIS A 44 -32.40 11.47 -4.57
CA HIS A 44 -31.17 12.26 -4.64
C HIS A 44 -31.37 13.70 -4.16
N ASN A 45 -32.51 14.32 -4.52
CA ASN A 45 -32.87 15.66 -4.03
C ASN A 45 -33.10 15.69 -2.51
N LEU A 46 -33.65 14.62 -1.94
CA LEU A 46 -33.81 14.49 -0.49
C LEU A 46 -32.47 14.32 0.23
N GLU A 47 -31.55 13.52 -0.31
CA GLU A 47 -30.19 13.38 0.23
C GLU A 47 -29.40 14.69 0.18
N THR A 48 -29.43 15.38 -0.96
CA THR A 48 -28.74 16.68 -1.11
C THR A 48 -29.34 17.78 -0.22
N ALA A 49 -30.58 17.63 0.25
CA ALA A 49 -31.19 18.51 1.23
C ALA A 49 -30.81 18.22 2.69
N ALA A 50 -29.90 17.28 2.96
CA ALA A 50 -29.46 16.92 4.32
C ALA A 50 -28.94 18.11 5.15
N TRP A 51 -28.40 19.14 4.51
CA TRP A 51 -27.95 20.37 5.19
C TRP A 51 -29.09 21.10 5.93
N THR A 52 -30.34 20.92 5.50
CA THR A 52 -31.52 21.53 6.14
C THR A 52 -31.80 20.99 7.55
N LYS A 53 -31.21 19.83 7.90
CA LYS A 53 -31.24 19.23 9.23
C LYS A 53 -30.78 20.19 10.32
N LYS A 54 -29.83 21.08 10.00
CA LYS A 54 -29.31 22.11 10.94
C LYS A 54 -30.38 23.13 11.36
N TYR A 55 -31.41 23.32 10.53
CA TYR A 55 -32.44 24.35 10.73
C TYR A 55 -33.77 23.77 11.20
N ARG A 56 -34.18 22.60 10.69
CA ARG A 56 -35.37 21.87 11.17
C ARG A 56 -35.17 20.36 11.15
N ASN A 57 -34.32 19.89 12.07
CA ASN A 57 -33.97 18.47 12.21
C ASN A 57 -35.19 17.55 12.30
N LYS A 58 -36.21 17.94 13.07
CA LYS A 58 -37.42 17.12 13.29
C LYS A 58 -38.22 16.90 12.00
N GLU A 59 -38.43 17.95 11.21
CA GLU A 59 -39.22 17.88 9.98
C GLU A 59 -38.49 17.10 8.87
N TYR A 60 -37.20 17.38 8.67
CA TYR A 60 -36.39 16.63 7.70
C TYR A 60 -36.25 15.15 8.06
N SER A 61 -35.99 14.85 9.34
CA SER A 61 -35.83 13.46 9.80
C SER A 61 -37.14 12.67 9.70
N LEU A 62 -38.29 13.32 9.95
CA LEU A 62 -39.61 12.69 9.78
C LEU A 62 -39.86 12.33 8.31
N ILE A 63 -39.67 13.28 7.39
CA ILE A 63 -39.82 13.06 5.95
C ILE A 63 -38.92 11.91 5.47
N LEU A 64 -37.64 11.91 5.88
CA LEU A 64 -36.69 10.88 5.48
C LEU A 64 -37.09 9.49 6.01
N THR A 65 -37.55 9.42 7.27
CA THR A 65 -37.98 8.17 7.90
C THR A 65 -39.22 7.60 7.21
N GLU A 66 -40.20 8.44 6.91
CA GLU A 66 -41.43 8.05 6.22
C GLU A 66 -41.16 7.56 4.79
N VAL A 67 -40.33 8.28 4.01
CA VAL A 67 -39.95 7.85 2.66
C VAL A 67 -39.20 6.52 2.68
N LYS A 68 -38.28 6.32 3.64
CA LYS A 68 -37.59 5.02 3.82
C LYS A 68 -38.57 3.91 4.16
N GLN A 69 -39.48 4.15 5.10
CA GLN A 69 -40.48 3.16 5.50
C GLN A 69 -41.36 2.75 4.32
N GLN A 70 -41.81 3.69 3.50
CA GLN A 70 -42.64 3.41 2.33
C GLN A 70 -41.88 2.65 1.23
N LEU A 71 -40.61 3.00 0.98
CA LEU A 71 -39.75 2.24 0.09
C LEU A 71 -39.61 0.79 0.57
N THR A 72 -39.33 0.59 1.85
CA THR A 72 -39.22 -0.74 2.46
C THR A 72 -40.54 -1.52 2.39
N GLU A 73 -41.68 -0.86 2.61
CA GLU A 73 -43.00 -1.48 2.51
C GLU A 73 -43.33 -1.88 1.07
N HIS A 74 -43.10 -0.99 0.10
CA HIS A 74 -43.24 -1.31 -1.32
C HIS A 74 -42.35 -2.50 -1.71
N MET A 75 -41.12 -2.53 -1.22
CA MET A 75 -40.19 -3.63 -1.43
C MET A 75 -40.74 -4.95 -0.88
N ASN A 76 -41.23 -4.95 0.36
CA ASN A 76 -41.76 -6.15 1.00
C ASN A 76 -43.04 -6.67 0.32
N ILE A 77 -43.93 -5.79 -0.12
CA ILE A 77 -45.16 -6.17 -0.85
C ILE A 77 -44.82 -6.90 -2.15
N ARG A 78 -43.89 -6.35 -2.92
CA ARG A 78 -43.46 -6.93 -4.20
C ARG A 78 -42.61 -8.20 -3.99
N LYS A 79 -41.79 -8.27 -2.94
CA LYS A 79 -41.07 -9.49 -2.53
C LYS A 79 -42.08 -10.60 -2.25
N LYS A 80 -43.09 -10.31 -1.43
CA LYS A 80 -44.14 -11.26 -1.09
C LYS A 80 -44.86 -11.76 -2.34
N TYR A 81 -45.21 -10.86 -3.26
CA TYR A 81 -45.79 -11.23 -4.55
C TYR A 81 -44.89 -12.21 -5.33
N ILE A 82 -43.59 -11.95 -5.45
CA ILE A 82 -42.65 -12.86 -6.14
C ILE A 82 -42.52 -14.21 -5.41
N MET A 83 -42.51 -14.20 -4.07
CA MET A 83 -42.38 -15.41 -3.26
C MET A 83 -43.57 -16.35 -3.38
N GLU A 84 -44.78 -15.79 -3.50
CA GLU A 84 -46.05 -16.53 -3.57
C GLU A 84 -46.42 -16.97 -4.99
N VAL A 85 -45.70 -16.51 -6.00
CA VAL A 85 -45.96 -16.92 -7.39
C VAL A 85 -45.58 -18.38 -7.60
N ASN A 86 -46.47 -19.09 -8.29
CA ASN A 86 -46.20 -20.35 -8.98
C ASN A 86 -46.23 -20.09 -10.50
N LEU A 87 -45.10 -20.27 -11.17
CA LEU A 87 -45.00 -20.09 -12.62
C LEU A 87 -45.37 -21.38 -13.36
N ASP A 88 -46.08 -21.23 -14.47
CA ASP A 88 -46.44 -22.32 -15.38
C ASP A 88 -46.34 -21.83 -16.84
N ILE A 89 -46.06 -22.75 -17.77
CA ILE A 89 -45.90 -22.49 -19.20
C ILE A 89 -47.14 -21.82 -19.78
N GLU A 90 -48.33 -22.16 -19.28
CA GLU A 90 -49.62 -21.65 -19.75
C GLU A 90 -49.92 -20.21 -19.29
N ASN A 91 -49.16 -19.65 -18.35
CA ASN A 91 -49.40 -18.34 -17.73
C ASN A 91 -48.30 -17.31 -18.07
N TYR A 92 -47.98 -17.18 -19.35
CA TYR A 92 -46.94 -16.30 -19.86
C TYR A 92 -47.07 -14.83 -19.40
N ASP A 93 -48.28 -14.27 -19.30
CA ASP A 93 -48.47 -12.88 -18.86
C ASP A 93 -48.02 -12.65 -17.42
N LYS A 94 -48.10 -13.68 -16.56
CA LYS A 94 -47.55 -13.63 -15.20
C LYS A 94 -46.02 -13.65 -15.21
N ILE A 95 -45.42 -14.45 -16.08
CA ILE A 95 -43.96 -14.52 -16.24
C ILE A 95 -43.42 -13.17 -16.71
N LYS A 96 -44.07 -12.57 -17.71
CA LYS A 96 -43.74 -11.23 -18.20
C LYS A 96 -43.88 -10.16 -17.12
N THR A 97 -44.96 -10.21 -16.34
CA THR A 97 -45.19 -9.27 -15.23
C THR A 97 -44.10 -9.37 -14.17
N ILE A 98 -43.76 -10.58 -13.75
CA ILE A 98 -42.76 -10.80 -12.70
C ILE A 98 -41.36 -10.48 -13.21
N TYR A 99 -41.07 -10.84 -14.46
CA TYR A 99 -39.83 -10.45 -15.11
C TYR A 99 -39.64 -8.94 -15.09
N LYS A 100 -40.67 -8.18 -15.51
CA LYS A 100 -40.64 -6.72 -15.46
C LYS A 100 -40.41 -6.22 -14.03
N ILE A 101 -41.07 -6.81 -13.03
CA ILE A 101 -40.86 -6.45 -11.62
C ILE A 101 -39.39 -6.66 -11.22
N VAL A 102 -38.81 -7.84 -11.51
CA VAL A 102 -37.42 -8.18 -11.16
C VAL A 102 -36.40 -7.28 -11.89
N LEU A 103 -36.59 -7.03 -13.18
CA LEU A 103 -35.73 -6.14 -13.97
C LEU A 103 -35.70 -4.72 -13.39
N ASN A 104 -36.90 -4.19 -13.14
CA ASN A 104 -37.12 -2.87 -12.57
C ASN A 104 -36.55 -2.75 -11.15
N TRP A 105 -36.65 -3.81 -10.38
CA TRP A 105 -36.06 -3.93 -9.06
C TRP A 105 -34.54 -3.98 -9.06
N ASN A 106 -33.92 -4.64 -10.05
CA ASN A 106 -32.47 -4.64 -10.20
C ASN A 106 -31.92 -3.23 -10.45
N LYS A 107 -32.69 -2.36 -11.11
CA LYS A 107 -32.34 -0.94 -11.26
C LYS A 107 -32.24 -0.23 -9.91
N MET A 108 -32.92 -0.69 -8.85
CA MET A 108 -32.90 -0.07 -7.52
C MET A 108 -31.69 -0.45 -6.66
N ARG A 109 -30.78 -1.32 -7.13
CA ARG A 109 -29.60 -1.75 -6.34
C ARG A 109 -28.71 -0.60 -5.84
N TYR A 110 -28.70 0.55 -6.53
CA TYR A 110 -27.93 1.72 -6.09
C TYR A 110 -28.50 2.38 -4.81
N LEU A 111 -29.74 2.05 -4.41
CA LEU A 111 -30.38 2.59 -3.21
C LEU A 111 -29.94 1.92 -1.90
N GLU A 112 -28.97 1.00 -1.93
CA GLU A 112 -28.42 0.35 -0.73
C GLU A 112 -27.94 1.36 0.32
N ASN A 113 -27.37 2.47 -0.12
CA ASN A 113 -26.95 3.55 0.77
C ASN A 113 -28.14 4.26 1.45
N PHE A 114 -29.31 4.23 0.82
CA PHE A 114 -30.52 4.89 1.31
C PHE A 114 -31.39 3.93 2.16
N VAL A 115 -31.53 2.68 1.73
CA VAL A 115 -32.22 1.58 2.43
C VAL A 115 -31.24 0.40 2.58
N PRO A 116 -30.57 0.29 3.75
CA PRO A 116 -29.81 -0.90 4.09
C PRO A 116 -30.77 -2.09 4.04
N ASP A 117 -30.36 -3.22 3.46
CA ASP A 117 -31.14 -4.45 3.23
C ASP A 117 -31.91 -4.54 1.89
N ILE A 118 -31.90 -3.50 1.05
CA ILE A 118 -32.51 -3.59 -0.28
C ILE A 118 -31.88 -4.71 -1.11
N ASN A 119 -30.55 -4.83 -1.11
CA ASN A 119 -29.83 -5.82 -1.90
C ASN A 119 -30.16 -7.24 -1.46
N GLN A 120 -30.29 -7.50 -0.15
CA GLN A 120 -30.71 -8.81 0.35
C GLN A 120 -32.12 -9.17 -0.16
N CYS A 121 -33.08 -8.24 -0.07
CA CYS A 121 -34.44 -8.47 -0.57
C CYS A 121 -34.47 -8.71 -2.08
N LEU A 122 -33.67 -7.96 -2.84
CA LEU A 122 -33.52 -8.12 -4.29
C LEU A 122 -32.93 -9.50 -4.64
N ASP A 123 -31.86 -9.91 -3.96
CA ASP A 123 -31.19 -11.18 -4.22
C ASP A 123 -32.06 -12.39 -3.88
N GLU A 124 -32.90 -12.30 -2.84
CA GLU A 124 -33.87 -13.34 -2.50
C GLU A 124 -34.97 -13.45 -3.56
N ALA A 125 -35.52 -12.32 -4.02
CA ALA A 125 -36.54 -12.31 -5.06
C ALA A 125 -36.00 -12.78 -6.41
N HIS A 126 -34.78 -12.37 -6.77
CA HIS A 126 -34.09 -12.82 -7.98
C HIS A 126 -33.84 -14.33 -7.93
N ARG A 127 -33.33 -14.86 -6.81
CA ARG A 127 -33.16 -16.31 -6.60
C ARG A 127 -34.46 -17.07 -6.70
N ARG A 128 -35.55 -16.56 -6.11
CA ARG A 128 -36.86 -17.20 -6.19
C ARG A 128 -37.40 -17.22 -7.61
N PHE A 129 -37.30 -16.10 -8.32
CA PHE A 129 -37.71 -16.02 -9.72
C PHE A 129 -36.90 -16.96 -10.61
N GLN A 130 -35.57 -16.99 -10.44
CA GLN A 130 -34.70 -17.95 -11.13
C GLN A 130 -35.09 -19.40 -10.83
N TYR A 131 -35.39 -19.73 -9.56
CA TYR A 131 -35.83 -21.07 -9.19
C TYR A 131 -37.15 -21.46 -9.89
N GLU A 132 -38.16 -20.59 -9.86
CA GLU A 132 -39.46 -20.86 -10.49
C GLU A 132 -39.36 -20.90 -12.01
N ILE A 133 -38.56 -20.02 -12.62
CA ILE A 133 -38.26 -20.10 -14.05
C ILE A 133 -37.54 -21.41 -14.37
N ASN A 134 -36.49 -21.79 -13.66
CA ASN A 134 -35.72 -23.02 -13.97
C ASN A 134 -36.57 -24.29 -13.82
N LYS A 135 -37.56 -24.29 -12.93
CA LYS A 135 -38.52 -25.40 -12.78
C LYS A 135 -39.40 -25.57 -14.03
N VAL A 136 -39.75 -24.47 -14.69
CA VAL A 136 -40.61 -24.40 -15.87
C VAL A 136 -39.78 -24.51 -17.17
N CYS A 137 -38.66 -23.79 -17.25
CA CYS A 137 -37.65 -23.76 -18.31
C CYS A 137 -36.66 -24.94 -18.25
N SER A 138 -37.15 -26.19 -18.28
CA SER A 138 -36.25 -27.29 -18.61
C SER A 138 -36.06 -27.32 -20.13
N SER A 139 -34.91 -26.86 -20.62
CA SER A 139 -34.57 -26.87 -22.05
C SER A 139 -34.78 -28.25 -22.68
N ILE A 140 -34.54 -29.33 -21.93
CA ILE A 140 -34.83 -30.72 -22.36
C ILE A 140 -36.32 -30.95 -22.54
N LYS A 141 -37.16 -30.53 -21.58
CA LYS A 141 -38.63 -30.71 -21.67
C LYS A 141 -39.20 -29.87 -22.81
N ILE A 142 -38.75 -28.62 -22.95
CA ILE A 142 -39.21 -27.70 -23.99
C ILE A 142 -38.79 -28.20 -25.38
N GLU A 143 -37.54 -28.64 -25.54
CA GLU A 143 -37.05 -29.27 -26.77
C GLU A 143 -37.88 -30.51 -27.13
N ARG A 144 -38.21 -31.37 -26.15
CA ARG A 144 -39.11 -32.52 -26.35
C ARG A 144 -40.51 -32.08 -26.78
N SER A 145 -41.06 -31.01 -26.19
CA SER A 145 -42.35 -30.46 -26.58
C SER A 145 -42.35 -29.94 -28.02
N PHE A 146 -41.30 -29.22 -28.44
CA PHE A 146 -41.18 -28.81 -29.84
C PHE A 146 -41.06 -30.00 -30.78
N ARG A 147 -40.22 -31.01 -30.46
CA ARG A 147 -40.11 -32.21 -31.31
C ARG A 147 -41.43 -32.97 -31.43
N TYR A 148 -42.21 -33.04 -30.35
CA TYR A 148 -43.55 -33.64 -30.36
C TYR A 148 -44.50 -32.84 -31.25
N LEU A 149 -44.55 -31.51 -31.09
CA LEU A 149 -45.42 -30.66 -31.90
C LEU A 149 -45.06 -30.68 -33.39
N ASP A 150 -43.76 -30.70 -33.73
CA ASP A 150 -43.26 -30.84 -35.11
C ASP A 150 -43.68 -32.21 -35.70
N ALA A 151 -43.59 -33.29 -34.92
CA ALA A 151 -44.07 -34.61 -35.34
C ALA A 151 -45.60 -34.65 -35.56
N CYS A 152 -46.38 -33.99 -34.70
CA CYS A 152 -47.83 -33.86 -34.84
C CYS A 152 -48.23 -33.08 -36.09
N GLN A 153 -47.55 -31.97 -36.39
CA GLN A 153 -47.78 -31.16 -37.60
C GLN A 153 -47.46 -31.96 -38.88
N ARG A 154 -46.35 -32.70 -38.89
CA ARG A 154 -45.95 -33.55 -40.03
C ARG A 154 -46.88 -34.74 -40.28
N SER A 155 -47.60 -35.19 -39.25
CA SER A 155 -48.48 -36.36 -39.33
C SER A 155 -49.94 -36.03 -39.69
N HIS A 156 -50.25 -34.75 -39.98
CA HIS A 156 -51.58 -34.26 -40.41
C HIS A 156 -52.75 -34.70 -39.51
N PHE A 157 -52.57 -34.64 -38.18
CA PHE A 157 -53.65 -34.88 -37.22
C PHE A 157 -54.68 -33.73 -37.22
N SER A 158 -55.92 -34.03 -36.83
CA SER A 158 -57.06 -33.09 -36.77
C SER A 158 -56.94 -31.94 -35.74
N PHE A 159 -55.78 -31.79 -35.08
CA PHE A 159 -55.48 -30.79 -34.04
C PHE A 159 -54.44 -29.76 -34.51
N GLU A 160 -54.29 -29.56 -35.83
CA GLU A 160 -53.25 -28.71 -36.42
C GLU A 160 -53.30 -27.26 -35.91
N ASN A 161 -54.50 -26.71 -35.70
CA ASN A 161 -54.70 -25.37 -35.14
C ASN A 161 -54.24 -25.28 -33.68
N ASP A 162 -54.58 -26.26 -32.84
CA ASP A 162 -54.20 -26.29 -31.42
C ASP A 162 -52.69 -26.49 -31.25
N CYS A 163 -52.08 -27.36 -32.07
CA CYS A 163 -50.63 -27.55 -32.08
C CYS A 163 -49.88 -26.26 -32.46
N THR A 164 -50.42 -25.50 -33.41
CA THR A 164 -49.85 -24.22 -33.85
C THR A 164 -49.98 -23.13 -32.78
N LEU A 165 -51.11 -23.09 -32.05
CA LEU A 165 -51.28 -22.19 -30.91
C LEU A 165 -50.27 -22.50 -29.80
N ILE A 166 -50.17 -23.77 -29.38
CA ILE A 166 -49.22 -24.20 -28.33
C ILE A 166 -47.77 -23.94 -28.77
N TRP A 167 -47.43 -24.18 -30.04
CA TRP A 167 -46.11 -23.86 -30.58
C TRP A 167 -45.77 -22.38 -30.45
N ASN A 168 -46.71 -21.51 -30.83
CA ASN A 168 -46.52 -20.07 -30.77
C ASN A 168 -46.40 -19.57 -29.32
N ASP A 169 -47.14 -20.16 -28.38
CA ASP A 169 -47.05 -19.79 -26.96
C ASP A 169 -45.72 -20.24 -26.35
N LEU A 170 -45.24 -21.45 -26.65
CA LEU A 170 -43.89 -21.91 -26.28
C LEU A 170 -42.81 -21.00 -26.88
N LYS A 171 -42.93 -20.62 -28.15
CA LYS A 171 -41.98 -19.72 -28.81
C LYS A 171 -41.96 -18.34 -28.16
N LYS A 172 -43.12 -17.77 -27.82
CA LYS A 172 -43.22 -16.48 -27.11
C LYS A 172 -42.58 -16.54 -25.72
N PHE A 173 -42.84 -17.63 -24.98
CA PHE A 173 -42.26 -17.87 -23.67
C PHE A 173 -40.73 -17.92 -23.72
N ILE A 174 -40.17 -18.73 -24.63
CA ILE A 174 -38.73 -18.84 -24.81
C ILE A 174 -38.12 -17.53 -25.26
N ASN A 175 -38.80 -16.79 -26.13
CA ASN A 175 -38.31 -15.49 -26.57
C ASN A 175 -38.18 -14.52 -25.38
N HIS A 176 -39.15 -14.50 -24.45
CA HIS A 176 -39.06 -13.67 -23.25
C HIS A 176 -37.94 -14.10 -22.31
N TYR A 177 -37.77 -15.40 -22.12
CA TYR A 177 -36.66 -15.92 -21.36
C TYR A 177 -35.30 -15.57 -21.99
N SER A 178 -35.22 -15.59 -23.33
CA SER A 178 -34.02 -15.17 -24.06
C SER A 178 -33.71 -13.68 -23.88
N CYS A 179 -34.73 -12.82 -23.82
CA CYS A 179 -34.57 -11.39 -23.48
C CYS A 179 -34.01 -11.22 -22.07
N PHE A 180 -34.54 -11.98 -21.09
CA PHE A 180 -34.04 -11.97 -19.72
C PHE A 180 -32.56 -12.33 -19.64
N ILE A 181 -32.15 -13.44 -20.26
CA ILE A 181 -30.75 -13.85 -20.27
C ILE A 181 -29.88 -12.77 -20.91
N ARG A 182 -30.30 -12.19 -22.04
CA ARG A 182 -29.57 -11.13 -22.71
C ARG A 182 -29.36 -9.93 -21.79
N GLU A 183 -30.43 -9.42 -21.18
CA GLU A 183 -30.37 -8.24 -20.32
C GLU A 183 -29.53 -8.49 -19.05
N GLU A 184 -29.58 -9.69 -18.48
CA GLU A 184 -28.72 -10.08 -17.34
C GLU A 184 -27.24 -10.15 -17.75
N ILE A 185 -26.94 -10.70 -18.93
CA ILE A 185 -25.58 -10.75 -19.48
C ILE A 185 -25.05 -9.34 -19.78
N GLU A 186 -25.83 -8.49 -20.44
CA GLU A 186 -25.45 -7.11 -20.79
C GLU A 186 -25.16 -6.28 -19.53
N MET A 187 -26.03 -6.34 -18.51
CA MET A 187 -25.84 -5.67 -17.22
C MET A 187 -24.54 -6.13 -16.52
N HIS A 188 -24.24 -7.42 -16.54
CA HIS A 188 -23.02 -7.94 -15.92
C HIS A 188 -21.76 -7.58 -16.72
N PHE A 189 -21.84 -7.49 -18.06
CA PHE A 189 -20.76 -6.96 -18.88
C PHE A 189 -20.50 -5.48 -18.58
N GLU A 190 -21.53 -4.65 -18.43
CA GLU A 190 -21.37 -3.25 -18.03
C GLU A 190 -20.73 -3.12 -16.64
N THR A 191 -21.14 -3.96 -15.70
CA THR A 191 -20.53 -4.02 -14.36
C THR A 191 -19.05 -4.43 -14.44
N MET A 192 -18.73 -5.39 -15.32
CA MET A 192 -17.36 -5.87 -15.59
C MET A 192 -16.51 -4.85 -16.37
N ASN A 193 -17.09 -3.92 -17.11
CA ASN A 193 -16.29 -2.85 -17.75
C ASN A 193 -15.94 -1.73 -16.75
N ASN A 194 -16.68 -1.61 -15.65
CA ASN A 194 -16.48 -0.58 -14.62
C ASN A 194 -15.63 -1.07 -13.41
N LEU A 195 -14.79 -2.11 -13.59
CA LEU A 195 -14.06 -2.79 -12.51
C LEU A 195 -13.02 -1.94 -11.76
N GLY A 196 -12.65 -0.76 -12.28
CA GLY A 196 -11.60 0.09 -11.68
C GLY A 196 -11.82 0.49 -10.22
N ASN A 197 -13.06 0.43 -9.72
CA ASN A 197 -13.46 0.90 -8.37
C ASN A 197 -14.26 -0.12 -7.55
N ILE A 198 -14.32 -1.40 -7.95
CA ILE A 198 -15.24 -2.39 -7.36
C ILE A 198 -14.50 -3.38 -6.45
N ASP A 199 -15.12 -3.75 -5.33
CA ASP A 199 -14.65 -4.78 -4.40
C ASP A 199 -14.47 -6.16 -5.09
N LYS A 200 -13.37 -6.86 -4.78
CA LYS A 200 -12.99 -8.16 -5.37
C LYS A 200 -14.09 -9.20 -5.23
N GLU A 201 -14.82 -9.21 -4.13
CA GLU A 201 -15.94 -10.14 -3.92
C GLU A 201 -17.06 -9.90 -4.94
N LYS A 202 -17.41 -8.63 -5.17
CA LYS A 202 -18.43 -8.24 -6.14
C LYS A 202 -18.00 -8.53 -7.58
N ILE A 203 -16.72 -8.40 -7.90
CA ILE A 203 -16.15 -8.81 -9.19
C ILE A 203 -16.31 -10.33 -9.38
N SER A 204 -15.90 -11.12 -8.38
CA SER A 204 -15.97 -12.58 -8.43
C SER A 204 -17.40 -13.08 -8.63
N GLU A 205 -18.35 -12.50 -7.90
CA GLU A 205 -19.77 -12.84 -7.99
C GLU A 205 -20.37 -12.46 -9.35
N THR A 206 -20.09 -11.24 -9.82
CA THR A 206 -20.51 -10.79 -11.17
C THR A 206 -19.99 -11.73 -12.25
N CYS A 207 -18.71 -12.08 -12.19
CA CYS A 207 -18.11 -13.01 -13.15
C CYS A 207 -18.70 -14.41 -13.04
N ARG A 208 -19.13 -14.85 -11.86
CA ARG A 208 -19.79 -16.15 -11.65
C ARG A 208 -21.15 -16.21 -12.32
N VAL A 209 -21.99 -15.20 -12.09
CA VAL A 209 -23.32 -15.13 -12.70
C VAL A 209 -23.21 -15.03 -14.22
N LEU A 210 -22.37 -14.14 -14.73
CA LEU A 210 -22.12 -14.00 -16.16
C LEU A 210 -21.64 -15.30 -16.79
N SER A 211 -20.67 -15.97 -16.17
CA SER A 211 -20.13 -17.23 -16.68
C SER A 211 -21.20 -18.33 -16.72
N ASN A 212 -22.04 -18.45 -15.70
CA ASN A 212 -23.14 -19.43 -15.67
C ASN A 212 -24.16 -19.17 -16.79
N ARG A 213 -24.51 -17.92 -17.06
CA ARG A 213 -25.44 -17.58 -18.15
C ARG A 213 -24.85 -17.84 -19.52
N LEU A 214 -23.56 -17.56 -19.70
CA LEU A 214 -22.87 -17.94 -20.93
C LEU A 214 -22.84 -19.47 -21.10
N ILE A 215 -22.57 -20.26 -20.06
CA ILE A 215 -22.69 -21.75 -20.14
C ILE A 215 -24.07 -22.13 -20.66
N GLU A 216 -25.11 -21.65 -20.00
CA GLU A 216 -26.50 -22.01 -20.30
C GLU A 216 -26.85 -21.73 -21.77
N VAL A 217 -26.49 -20.55 -22.27
CA VAL A 217 -26.72 -20.21 -23.68
C VAL A 217 -25.92 -21.10 -24.64
N PHE A 218 -24.66 -21.38 -24.33
CA PHE A 218 -23.83 -22.25 -25.16
C PHE A 218 -24.35 -23.69 -25.16
N GLU A 219 -24.77 -24.22 -24.01
CA GLU A 219 -25.40 -25.53 -23.90
C GLU A 219 -26.71 -25.60 -24.69
N ILE A 220 -27.53 -24.55 -24.63
CA ILE A 220 -28.77 -24.46 -25.42
C ILE A 220 -28.48 -24.48 -26.91
N LYS A 221 -27.50 -23.68 -27.37
CA LYS A 221 -27.08 -23.66 -28.78
C LYS A 221 -26.59 -25.01 -29.27
N GLN A 222 -25.82 -25.73 -28.45
CA GLN A 222 -25.21 -27.01 -28.84
C GLN A 222 -26.21 -28.17 -28.82
N ASN A 223 -27.12 -28.20 -27.84
CA ASN A 223 -27.91 -29.40 -27.55
C ASN A 223 -29.41 -29.27 -27.87
N TYR A 224 -29.95 -28.06 -28.00
CA TYR A 224 -31.40 -27.81 -28.10
C TYR A 224 -31.74 -26.85 -29.25
N SER A 225 -31.68 -27.35 -30.50
CA SER A 225 -31.78 -26.53 -31.71
C SER A 225 -33.14 -25.84 -31.87
N TYR A 226 -34.26 -26.46 -31.47
CA TYR A 226 -35.58 -25.82 -31.58
C TYR A 226 -35.73 -24.71 -30.55
N VAL A 227 -35.25 -24.95 -29.32
CA VAL A 227 -35.18 -23.92 -28.27
C VAL A 227 -34.32 -22.75 -28.73
N PHE A 228 -33.10 -23.01 -29.20
CA PHE A 228 -32.19 -21.96 -29.67
C PHE A 228 -32.73 -21.19 -30.87
N SER A 229 -33.47 -21.83 -31.79
CA SER A 229 -34.10 -21.13 -32.93
C SER A 229 -35.16 -20.10 -32.50
N SER A 230 -35.64 -20.20 -31.27
CA SER A 230 -36.60 -19.26 -30.67
C SER A 230 -35.91 -18.11 -29.92
N PHE A 231 -34.57 -18.12 -29.81
CA PHE A 231 -33.78 -17.05 -29.19
C PHE A 231 -33.48 -15.96 -30.23
N SER A 232 -34.46 -15.12 -30.56
CA SER A 232 -34.29 -14.08 -31.60
C SER A 232 -33.36 -12.93 -31.21
N HIS A 233 -32.96 -12.84 -29.95
CA HIS A 233 -32.23 -11.69 -29.40
C HIS A 233 -30.83 -12.01 -28.84
N ILE A 234 -30.42 -13.28 -28.85
CA ILE A 234 -29.10 -13.67 -28.37
C ILE A 234 -28.09 -13.66 -29.52
N ASN A 235 -27.03 -12.87 -29.35
CA ASN A 235 -25.91 -12.83 -30.28
C ASN A 235 -24.62 -13.26 -29.55
N ILE A 236 -24.34 -14.56 -29.58
CA ILE A 236 -23.16 -15.14 -28.93
C ILE A 236 -21.87 -14.55 -29.51
N GLU A 237 -21.81 -14.35 -30.82
CA GLU A 237 -20.63 -13.77 -31.48
C GLU A 237 -20.36 -12.34 -31.00
N HIS A 238 -21.41 -11.57 -30.71
CA HIS A 238 -21.27 -10.26 -30.09
C HIS A 238 -20.62 -10.36 -28.71
N TRP A 239 -21.08 -11.27 -27.84
CA TRP A 239 -20.48 -11.44 -26.50
C TRP A 239 -19.04 -11.97 -26.55
N GLN A 240 -18.72 -12.87 -27.49
CA GLN A 240 -17.35 -13.30 -27.72
C GLN A 240 -16.45 -12.13 -28.15
N LYS A 241 -16.96 -11.24 -29.02
CA LYS A 241 -16.26 -10.01 -29.41
C LYS A 241 -16.08 -9.05 -28.23
N VAL A 242 -17.07 -8.91 -27.35
CA VAL A 242 -16.97 -8.09 -26.12
C VAL A 242 -15.89 -8.66 -25.19
N LEU A 243 -15.90 -9.97 -24.92
CA LEU A 243 -14.87 -10.62 -24.10
C LEU A 243 -13.46 -10.50 -24.70
N SER A 244 -13.34 -10.61 -26.02
CA SER A 244 -12.06 -10.47 -26.72
C SER A 244 -11.54 -9.03 -26.64
N ARG A 245 -12.41 -8.03 -26.82
CA ARG A 245 -12.02 -6.61 -26.67
C ARG A 245 -11.54 -6.32 -25.25
N HIS A 246 -12.32 -6.75 -24.26
CA HIS A 246 -11.95 -6.58 -22.84
C HIS A 246 -10.61 -7.25 -22.52
N GLN A 247 -10.34 -8.42 -23.07
CA GLN A 247 -9.06 -9.11 -22.91
C GLN A 247 -7.89 -8.28 -23.45
N ILE A 248 -8.01 -7.72 -24.66
CA ILE A 248 -6.97 -6.88 -25.27
C ILE A 248 -6.73 -5.61 -24.45
N GLU A 249 -7.80 -4.94 -24.01
CA GLU A 249 -7.70 -3.74 -23.17
C GLU A 249 -6.99 -4.03 -21.85
N LEU A 250 -7.32 -5.16 -21.21
CA LEU A 250 -6.71 -5.59 -19.96
C LEU A 250 -5.23 -5.98 -20.13
N GLU A 251 -4.88 -6.64 -21.23
CA GLU A 251 -3.50 -6.99 -21.56
C GLU A 251 -2.64 -5.73 -21.73
N HIS A 252 -3.15 -4.73 -22.45
CA HIS A 252 -2.47 -3.45 -22.62
C HIS A 252 -2.31 -2.68 -21.30
N GLU A 253 -3.34 -2.68 -20.45
CA GLU A 253 -3.25 -2.08 -19.11
C GLU A 253 -2.19 -2.78 -18.25
N ILE A 254 -2.16 -4.12 -18.26
CA ILE A 254 -1.19 -4.92 -17.52
C ILE A 254 0.24 -4.71 -18.03
N ALA A 255 0.42 -4.65 -19.35
CA ALA A 255 1.71 -4.32 -19.97
C ALA A 255 2.22 -2.95 -19.48
N ASN A 256 1.37 -1.93 -19.52
CA ASN A 256 1.72 -0.60 -19.03
C ASN A 256 2.03 -0.58 -17.52
N LEU A 257 1.30 -1.33 -16.69
CA LEU A 257 1.60 -1.44 -15.25
C LEU A 257 2.94 -2.14 -14.98
N TYR A 258 3.29 -3.13 -15.80
CA TYR A 258 4.58 -3.79 -15.75
C TYR A 258 5.72 -2.83 -16.15
N ASP A 259 5.58 -2.14 -17.29
CA ASP A 259 6.57 -1.19 -17.80
C ASP A 259 6.79 0.00 -16.83
N THR A 260 5.73 0.47 -16.20
CA THR A 260 5.78 1.54 -15.18
C THR A 260 6.13 1.04 -13.77
N HIS A 261 6.46 -0.24 -13.61
CA HIS A 261 6.90 -0.85 -12.35
C HIS A 261 5.90 -0.69 -11.18
N GLN A 262 4.60 -0.61 -11.46
CA GLN A 262 3.54 -0.46 -10.46
C GLN A 262 3.12 -1.82 -9.86
N ILE A 263 3.99 -2.42 -9.05
CA ILE A 263 3.84 -3.80 -8.53
C ILE A 263 2.48 -4.05 -7.87
N ASN A 264 2.04 -3.19 -6.95
CA ASN A 264 0.77 -3.41 -6.23
C ASN A 264 -0.46 -3.33 -7.16
N SER A 265 -0.43 -2.42 -8.12
CA SER A 265 -1.49 -2.28 -9.13
C SER A 265 -1.51 -3.50 -10.06
N LEU A 266 -0.32 -3.95 -10.48
CA LEU A 266 -0.14 -5.15 -11.31
C LEU A 266 -0.66 -6.41 -10.60
N GLU A 267 -0.31 -6.61 -9.33
CA GLU A 267 -0.79 -7.74 -8.52
C GLU A 267 -2.33 -7.75 -8.37
N ASN A 268 -2.91 -6.59 -8.11
CA ASN A 268 -4.36 -6.45 -8.04
C ASN A 268 -5.04 -6.77 -9.38
N LYS A 269 -4.49 -6.29 -10.50
CA LYS A 269 -5.01 -6.60 -11.84
C LYS A 269 -4.85 -8.07 -12.19
N LEU A 270 -3.73 -8.71 -11.86
CA LEU A 270 -3.55 -10.15 -12.09
C LEU A 270 -4.52 -11.00 -11.26
N THR A 271 -4.88 -10.55 -10.06
CA THR A 271 -5.95 -11.19 -9.27
C THR A 271 -7.28 -11.13 -10.03
N THR A 272 -7.61 -10.00 -10.65
CA THR A 272 -8.80 -9.87 -11.50
C THR A 272 -8.72 -10.77 -12.72
N VAL A 273 -7.58 -10.82 -13.44
CA VAL A 273 -7.37 -11.73 -14.57
C VAL A 273 -7.63 -13.18 -14.16
N LYS A 274 -7.14 -13.60 -12.98
CA LYS A 274 -7.35 -14.94 -12.44
C LYS A 274 -8.83 -15.32 -12.31
N ILE A 275 -9.69 -14.36 -11.93
CA ILE A 275 -11.14 -14.56 -11.87
C ILE A 275 -11.71 -14.74 -13.29
N LEU A 276 -11.20 -13.95 -14.25
CA LEU A 276 -11.66 -13.91 -15.64
C LEU A 276 -11.25 -15.14 -16.47
N ILE A 277 -10.27 -15.95 -16.04
CA ILE A 277 -9.87 -17.21 -16.70
C ILE A 277 -11.08 -18.11 -17.01
N ARG A 278 -12.14 -18.07 -16.19
CA ARG A 278 -13.39 -18.83 -16.45
C ARG A 278 -14.07 -18.51 -17.79
N PHE A 279 -13.72 -17.39 -18.42
CA PHE A 279 -14.25 -16.98 -19.71
C PHE A 279 -13.44 -17.51 -20.89
N ASP A 280 -12.27 -18.10 -20.68
CA ASP A 280 -11.42 -18.64 -21.75
C ASP A 280 -12.15 -19.71 -22.59
N ARG A 281 -13.01 -20.52 -21.97
CA ARG A 281 -13.83 -21.51 -22.69
C ARG A 281 -14.81 -20.93 -23.72
N PHE A 282 -15.10 -19.62 -23.65
CA PHE A 282 -15.97 -18.93 -24.60
C PHE A 282 -15.16 -18.20 -25.69
N LEU A 283 -13.84 -18.15 -25.55
CA LEU A 283 -12.90 -17.54 -26.48
C LEU A 283 -12.14 -18.60 -27.27
N GLU A 284 -11.47 -18.19 -28.33
CA GLU A 284 -10.55 -19.05 -29.06
C GLU A 284 -9.21 -19.11 -28.31
N GLY A 285 -9.03 -20.15 -27.49
CA GLY A 285 -7.79 -20.39 -26.73
C GLY A 285 -7.82 -19.89 -25.28
N ASN A 286 -6.68 -19.98 -24.61
CA ASN A 286 -6.53 -19.70 -23.17
C ASN A 286 -6.14 -18.24 -22.89
N LYS A 287 -6.86 -17.29 -23.47
CA LYS A 287 -6.44 -15.87 -23.57
C LYS A 287 -6.13 -15.23 -22.20
N TYR A 288 -7.04 -15.29 -21.24
CA TYR A 288 -6.84 -14.73 -19.91
C TYR A 288 -5.79 -15.52 -19.11
N SER A 289 -5.78 -16.85 -19.24
CA SER A 289 -4.79 -17.70 -18.61
C SER A 289 -3.36 -17.42 -19.12
N ASP A 290 -3.20 -17.13 -20.41
CA ASP A 290 -1.91 -16.80 -21.02
C ASP A 290 -1.38 -15.47 -20.46
N ILE A 291 -2.23 -14.42 -20.42
CA ILE A 291 -1.90 -13.14 -19.76
C ILE A 291 -1.48 -13.38 -18.31
N HIS A 292 -2.27 -14.14 -17.54
CA HIS A 292 -1.99 -14.37 -16.13
C HIS A 292 -0.63 -15.05 -15.94
N SER A 293 -0.37 -16.13 -16.69
CA SER A 293 0.88 -16.88 -16.57
C SER A 293 2.10 -16.02 -16.90
N GLU A 294 2.07 -15.30 -18.02
CA GLU A 294 3.18 -14.45 -18.47
C GLU A 294 3.50 -13.35 -17.45
N TYR A 295 2.48 -12.59 -17.04
CA TYR A 295 2.70 -11.43 -16.19
C TYR A 295 2.86 -11.78 -14.71
N TYR A 296 2.38 -12.94 -14.26
CA TYR A 296 2.66 -13.43 -12.91
C TYR A 296 4.13 -13.83 -12.74
N GLU A 297 4.73 -14.48 -13.74
CA GLU A 297 6.16 -14.77 -13.74
C GLU A 297 6.99 -13.47 -13.72
N LYS A 298 6.63 -12.52 -14.58
CA LYS A 298 7.23 -11.17 -14.60
C LYS A 298 7.08 -10.45 -13.25
N LEU A 299 5.92 -10.51 -12.59
CA LEU A 299 5.69 -9.94 -11.26
C LEU A 299 6.62 -10.56 -10.21
N GLN A 300 6.77 -11.88 -10.20
CA GLN A 300 7.68 -12.55 -9.26
C GLN A 300 9.13 -12.11 -9.45
N GLN A 301 9.56 -11.90 -10.69
CA GLN A 301 10.89 -11.36 -10.99
C GLN A 301 11.04 -9.93 -10.44
N LEU A 302 10.06 -9.05 -10.63
CA LEU A 302 10.07 -7.70 -10.07
C LEU A 302 10.07 -7.67 -8.54
N GLN A 303 9.29 -8.53 -7.88
CA GLN A 303 9.25 -8.61 -6.42
C GLN A 303 10.59 -9.07 -5.84
N LYS A 304 11.19 -10.13 -6.38
CA LYS A 304 12.53 -10.59 -5.99
C LYS A 304 13.58 -9.50 -6.15
N ARG A 305 13.50 -8.73 -7.24
CA ARG A 305 14.38 -7.57 -7.49
C ARG A 305 14.21 -6.49 -6.41
N ASN A 306 12.98 -6.12 -6.05
CA ASN A 306 12.72 -5.10 -5.05
C ASN A 306 13.18 -5.52 -3.64
N ASP A 307 12.93 -6.75 -3.23
CA ASP A 307 13.36 -7.28 -1.93
C ASP A 307 14.88 -7.27 -1.81
N PHE A 308 15.56 -7.67 -2.89
CA PHE A 308 17.01 -7.61 -2.98
C PHE A 308 17.52 -6.17 -2.83
N CYS A 309 16.93 -5.21 -3.58
CA CYS A 309 17.32 -3.79 -3.54
C CYS A 309 17.20 -3.22 -2.13
N LYS A 310 16.08 -3.54 -1.47
CA LYS A 310 15.79 -3.08 -0.12
C LYS A 310 16.79 -3.64 0.88
N LYS A 311 17.09 -4.94 0.81
CA LYS A 311 18.08 -5.60 1.65
C LYS A 311 19.47 -4.96 1.52
N VAL A 312 19.93 -4.70 0.29
CA VAL A 312 21.23 -4.03 0.07
C VAL A 312 21.21 -2.59 0.56
N THR A 313 20.15 -1.84 0.26
CA THR A 313 20.02 -0.44 0.71
C THR A 313 20.01 -0.32 2.23
N ASP A 314 19.31 -1.23 2.92
CA ASP A 314 19.27 -1.26 4.38
C ASP A 314 20.64 -1.63 4.98
N ALA A 315 21.37 -2.58 4.36
CA ALA A 315 22.74 -2.91 4.77
C ALA A 315 23.71 -1.73 4.59
N ILE A 316 23.58 -0.95 3.51
CA ILE A 316 24.37 0.28 3.30
C ILE A 316 24.11 1.28 4.42
N LYS A 317 22.84 1.54 4.76
CA LYS A 317 22.47 2.47 5.85
C LYS A 317 22.98 2.02 7.22
N GLN A 318 23.09 0.71 7.44
CA GLN A 318 23.62 0.13 8.67
C GLN A 318 25.16 0.03 8.67
N HIS A 319 25.82 0.42 7.59
CA HIS A 319 27.25 0.26 7.36
C HIS A 319 27.74 -1.21 7.45
N ASP A 320 26.87 -2.17 7.13
CA ASP A 320 27.23 -3.59 7.03
C ASP A 320 27.78 -3.91 5.63
N TYR A 321 28.98 -3.43 5.36
CA TYR A 321 29.62 -3.55 4.05
C TYR A 321 29.97 -4.99 3.67
N MET A 322 30.09 -5.90 4.65
CA MET A 322 30.30 -7.32 4.38
C MET A 322 29.06 -7.96 3.76
N VAL A 323 27.87 -7.62 4.25
CA VAL A 323 26.61 -8.05 3.62
C VAL A 323 26.48 -7.41 2.25
N VAL A 324 26.74 -6.11 2.10
CA VAL A 324 26.66 -5.42 0.80
C VAL A 324 27.54 -6.09 -0.25
N ALA A 325 28.81 -6.39 0.06
CA ALA A 325 29.74 -7.05 -0.86
C ALA A 325 29.22 -8.42 -1.32
N ARG A 326 28.74 -9.24 -0.37
CA ARG A 326 28.20 -10.57 -0.65
C ARG A 326 26.99 -10.51 -1.59
N GLU A 327 26.08 -9.57 -1.36
CA GLU A 327 24.88 -9.43 -2.19
C GLU A 327 25.22 -8.90 -3.59
N ILE A 328 26.21 -8.00 -3.70
CA ILE A 328 26.72 -7.52 -5.01
C ILE A 328 27.38 -8.64 -5.81
N GLU A 329 28.15 -9.53 -5.16
CA GLU A 329 28.71 -10.74 -5.78
C GLU A 329 27.60 -11.65 -6.35
N VAL A 330 26.56 -11.88 -5.56
CA VAL A 330 25.39 -12.66 -6.01
C VAL A 330 24.75 -12.01 -7.24
N LEU A 331 24.60 -10.68 -7.27
CA LEU A 331 24.09 -9.98 -8.45
C LEU A 331 24.97 -10.19 -9.68
N LYS A 332 26.28 -10.00 -9.55
CA LYS A 332 27.24 -10.17 -10.67
C LYS A 332 27.18 -11.58 -11.25
N SER A 333 26.92 -12.59 -10.41
CA SER A 333 26.79 -13.98 -10.83
C SER A 333 25.44 -14.32 -11.49
N SER A 334 24.43 -13.45 -11.34
CA SER A 334 23.08 -13.69 -11.87
C SER A 334 22.91 -13.11 -13.27
N THR A 335 22.58 -13.94 -14.26
CA THR A 335 22.44 -13.53 -15.68
C THR A 335 21.22 -12.64 -15.97
N ASN A 336 20.30 -12.49 -15.00
CA ASN A 336 18.96 -11.93 -15.22
C ASN A 336 18.64 -10.68 -14.37
N VAL A 337 19.59 -10.14 -13.60
CA VAL A 337 19.39 -8.91 -12.82
C VAL A 337 20.20 -7.79 -13.45
N ALA A 338 19.46 -6.82 -14.00
CA ALA A 338 19.89 -5.80 -14.93
C ALA A 338 21.04 -4.93 -14.39
N GLU A 339 21.95 -4.58 -15.29
CA GLU A 339 23.04 -3.63 -15.13
C GLU A 339 22.58 -2.31 -14.45
N ASP A 340 21.36 -1.86 -14.74
CA ASP A 340 20.69 -0.72 -14.10
C ASP A 340 20.65 -0.81 -12.56
N PHE A 341 20.51 -2.02 -12.02
CA PHE A 341 20.43 -2.27 -10.59
C PHE A 341 21.78 -2.18 -9.92
N TYR A 342 22.80 -2.73 -10.57
CA TYR A 342 24.18 -2.61 -10.12
C TYR A 342 24.59 -1.13 -10.11
N GLU A 343 24.24 -0.38 -11.15
CA GLU A 343 24.48 1.07 -11.22
C GLU A 343 23.72 1.83 -10.13
N LYS A 344 22.46 1.50 -9.87
CA LYS A 344 21.70 2.11 -8.77
C LYS A 344 22.32 1.84 -7.40
N ILE A 345 22.78 0.61 -7.14
CA ILE A 345 23.47 0.26 -5.90
C ILE A 345 24.80 1.02 -5.80
N LYS A 346 25.56 1.11 -6.89
CA LYS A 346 26.81 1.88 -6.98
C LYS A 346 26.58 3.36 -6.65
N GLN A 347 25.51 3.96 -7.17
CA GLN A 347 25.10 5.33 -6.86
C GLN A 347 24.77 5.51 -5.38
N ILE A 348 23.95 4.62 -4.80
CA ILE A 348 23.58 4.67 -3.37
C ILE A 348 24.82 4.49 -2.48
N LEU A 349 25.73 3.58 -2.85
CA LEU A 349 26.98 3.35 -2.13
C LEU A 349 27.87 4.59 -2.16
N ASN A 350 28.05 5.19 -3.34
CA ASN A 350 28.84 6.41 -3.51
C ASN A 350 28.26 7.57 -2.69
N GLN A 351 26.94 7.78 -2.71
CA GLN A 351 26.30 8.80 -1.89
C GLN A 351 26.53 8.53 -0.40
N GLY A 352 26.32 7.29 0.04
CA GLY A 352 26.56 6.92 1.45
C GLY A 352 28.02 7.09 1.88
N PHE A 353 28.97 6.97 0.96
CA PHE A 353 30.38 7.25 1.22
C PHE A 353 30.69 8.73 1.28
N ASP A 354 30.15 9.53 0.36
CA ASP A 354 30.31 10.98 0.41
C ASP A 354 29.72 11.52 1.73
N ASP A 355 28.54 11.06 2.16
CA ASP A 355 27.92 11.42 3.44
C ASP A 355 28.80 11.01 4.65
N LEU A 356 29.35 9.78 4.63
CA LEU A 356 30.21 9.27 5.70
C LEU A 356 31.54 10.04 5.78
N ILE A 357 32.14 10.38 4.64
CA ILE A 357 33.36 11.18 4.55
C ILE A 357 33.09 12.57 5.13
N GLU A 358 32.04 13.24 4.66
CA GLU A 358 31.68 14.58 5.11
C GLU A 358 31.44 14.63 6.62
N ASP A 359 30.65 13.71 7.17
CA ASP A 359 30.40 13.64 8.61
C ASP A 359 31.69 13.41 9.41
N THR A 360 32.57 12.53 8.94
CA THR A 360 33.84 12.23 9.64
C THR A 360 34.81 13.42 9.60
N GLU A 361 34.94 14.08 8.45
CA GLU A 361 35.79 15.27 8.31
C GLU A 361 35.26 16.46 9.14
N ARG A 362 33.93 16.63 9.19
CA ARG A 362 33.29 17.64 10.03
C ARG A 362 33.60 17.39 11.51
N GLN A 363 33.38 16.17 12.01
CA GLN A 363 33.68 15.80 13.40
C GLN A 363 35.17 16.00 13.73
N ALA A 364 36.08 15.65 12.80
CA ALA A 364 37.51 15.87 12.99
C ALA A 364 37.87 17.37 13.06
N THR A 365 37.16 18.21 12.30
CA THR A 365 37.33 19.67 12.34
C THR A 365 36.81 20.26 13.64
N GLU A 366 35.69 19.76 14.17
CA GLU A 366 35.12 20.18 15.45
C GLU A 366 36.10 19.95 16.62
N ILE A 367 36.83 18.83 16.60
CA ILE A 367 37.90 18.52 17.59
C ILE A 367 39.01 19.59 17.63
N GLN A 368 39.26 20.29 16.51
CA GLN A 368 40.30 21.30 16.46
C GLN A 368 40.05 22.45 17.45
N TYR A 369 38.79 22.70 17.81
CA TYR A 369 38.39 23.78 18.71
C TYR A 369 38.31 23.31 20.16
N ASP A 370 37.73 22.13 20.39
CA ASP A 370 37.64 21.52 21.71
C ASP A 370 37.72 19.99 21.63
N LEU A 371 38.54 19.39 22.48
CA LEU A 371 38.76 17.94 22.46
C LEU A 371 37.76 17.26 23.41
N GLU A 372 36.68 16.73 22.84
CA GLU A 372 35.67 15.96 23.57
C GLU A 372 35.81 14.44 23.30
N ILE A 373 35.77 13.65 24.37
CA ILE A 373 35.93 12.18 24.28
C ILE A 373 34.77 11.52 23.51
N GLU A 374 33.54 12.01 23.65
CA GLU A 374 32.39 11.46 22.91
C GLU A 374 32.52 11.69 21.40
N LEU A 375 33.10 12.84 21.00
CA LEU A 375 33.39 13.14 19.60
C LEU A 375 34.50 12.21 19.06
N ILE A 376 35.55 11.95 19.84
CA ILE A 376 36.59 10.96 19.50
C ILE A 376 35.98 9.55 19.33
N LYS A 377 35.09 9.12 20.22
CA LYS A 377 34.39 7.82 20.10
C LYS A 377 33.58 7.74 18.80
N SER A 378 32.89 8.83 18.44
CA SER A 378 32.14 8.91 17.19
C SER A 378 33.04 8.77 15.97
N ILE A 379 34.14 9.52 15.93
CA ILE A 379 35.13 9.45 14.84
C ILE A 379 35.75 8.05 14.75
N GLY A 380 36.11 7.43 15.88
CA GLY A 380 36.63 6.07 15.89
C GLY A 380 35.66 5.05 15.26
N LYS A 381 34.35 5.19 15.53
CA LYS A 381 33.33 4.37 14.85
C LYS A 381 33.30 4.63 13.34
N ASN A 382 33.37 5.89 12.91
CA ASN A 382 33.37 6.25 11.50
C ASN A 382 34.65 5.78 10.77
N ILE A 383 35.83 5.91 11.38
CA ILE A 383 37.09 5.36 10.84
C ILE A 383 36.93 3.85 10.59
N LYS A 384 36.43 3.10 11.58
CA LYS A 384 36.19 1.66 11.43
C LYS A 384 35.19 1.34 10.31
N ARG A 385 34.14 2.16 10.14
CA ARG A 385 33.18 2.04 9.02
C ARG A 385 33.89 2.27 7.69
N ILE A 386 34.72 3.30 7.57
CA ILE A 386 35.50 3.61 6.36
C ILE A 386 36.48 2.48 6.04
N GLU A 387 37.18 1.93 7.03
CA GLU A 387 38.07 0.78 6.84
C GLU A 387 37.32 -0.47 6.36
N ASN A 388 36.15 -0.75 6.94
CA ASN A 388 35.29 -1.83 6.47
C ASN A 388 34.80 -1.60 5.04
N ALA A 389 34.41 -0.37 4.69
CA ALA A 389 34.02 -0.02 3.33
C ALA A 389 35.18 -0.28 2.34
N LYS A 390 36.38 0.20 2.69
CA LYS A 390 37.59 -0.06 1.91
C LYS A 390 37.87 -1.54 1.72
N ARG A 391 37.71 -2.34 2.77
CA ARG A 391 38.00 -3.77 2.75
C ARG A 391 37.02 -4.58 1.89
N TYR A 392 35.73 -4.27 1.99
CA TYR A 392 34.70 -5.14 1.42
C TYR A 392 34.11 -4.64 0.11
N VAL A 393 34.06 -3.33 -0.13
CA VAL A 393 33.25 -2.77 -1.23
C VAL A 393 33.97 -1.75 -2.10
N SER A 394 35.24 -1.43 -1.83
CA SER A 394 36.04 -0.48 -2.62
C SER A 394 36.17 -0.86 -4.09
N GLU A 395 36.19 -2.16 -4.40
CA GLU A 395 36.31 -2.65 -5.78
C GLU A 395 35.04 -2.39 -6.63
N TYR A 396 33.91 -2.09 -5.99
CA TYR A 396 32.65 -1.83 -6.69
C TYR A 396 32.40 -0.34 -6.97
N VAL A 397 33.25 0.55 -6.45
CA VAL A 397 33.07 2.00 -6.58
C VAL A 397 34.34 2.76 -6.93
N ASP A 398 34.16 3.88 -7.62
CA ASP A 398 35.25 4.75 -8.06
C ASP A 398 35.79 5.65 -6.93
N THR A 399 35.26 5.51 -5.71
CA THR A 399 35.54 6.37 -4.55
C THR A 399 36.61 5.83 -3.61
N SER A 400 37.28 4.72 -3.93
CA SER A 400 38.34 4.14 -3.07
C SER A 400 39.41 5.17 -2.68
N ASN A 401 39.89 5.96 -3.64
CA ASN A 401 40.89 7.01 -3.38
C ASN A 401 40.35 8.16 -2.50
N LYS A 402 39.03 8.38 -2.45
CA LYS A 402 38.43 9.40 -1.57
C LYS A 402 38.45 8.94 -0.11
N LEU A 403 38.18 7.66 0.14
CA LEU A 403 38.19 7.07 1.48
C LEU A 403 39.60 7.15 2.10
N ASP A 404 40.64 6.87 1.31
CA ASP A 404 42.04 7.02 1.75
C ASP A 404 42.37 8.46 2.14
N LYS A 405 42.02 9.42 1.26
CA LYS A 405 42.25 10.85 1.52
C LYS A 405 41.52 11.33 2.78
N CYS A 406 40.29 10.85 3.00
CA CYS A 406 39.52 11.16 4.21
C CYS A 406 40.25 10.67 5.45
N LEU A 407 40.73 9.42 5.46
CA LEU A 407 41.49 8.88 6.60
C LEU A 407 42.75 9.72 6.86
N ASP A 408 43.56 9.98 5.84
CA ASP A 408 44.79 10.77 5.99
C ASP A 408 44.51 12.20 6.51
N LYS A 409 43.43 12.83 6.04
CA LYS A 409 43.01 14.16 6.48
C LYS A 409 42.52 14.15 7.93
N VAL A 410 41.70 13.17 8.31
CA VAL A 410 41.20 13.00 9.69
C VAL A 410 42.38 12.72 10.63
N LYS A 411 43.29 11.83 10.24
CA LYS A 411 44.50 11.50 11.01
C LYS A 411 45.36 12.73 11.24
N SER A 412 45.71 13.44 10.16
CA SER A 412 46.54 14.66 10.27
C SER A 412 45.89 15.75 11.11
N THR A 413 44.56 15.88 11.05
CA THR A 413 43.80 16.85 11.85
C THR A 413 43.86 16.51 13.34
N ILE A 414 43.56 15.26 13.71
CA ILE A 414 43.61 14.81 15.11
C ILE A 414 45.05 14.93 15.66
N MET A 415 46.06 14.50 14.90
CA MET A 415 47.46 14.58 15.33
C MET A 415 47.91 16.02 15.53
N ARG A 416 47.48 16.94 14.66
CA ARG A 416 47.75 18.38 14.84
C ARG A 416 47.10 18.90 16.11
N THR A 417 45.85 18.53 16.39
CA THR A 417 45.17 18.93 17.63
C THR A 417 45.88 18.41 18.87
N PHE A 418 46.28 17.14 18.88
CA PHE A 418 47.05 16.57 19.99
C PHE A 418 48.35 17.34 20.23
N ARG A 419 49.12 17.65 19.17
CA ARG A 419 50.34 18.46 19.29
C ARG A 419 50.06 19.85 19.87
N LEU A 420 49.03 20.55 19.40
CA LEU A 420 48.65 21.86 19.93
C LEU A 420 48.30 21.81 21.43
N ILE A 421 47.63 20.74 21.88
CA ILE A 421 47.32 20.55 23.30
C ILE A 421 48.61 20.25 24.08
N LEU A 422 49.47 19.37 23.57
CA LEU A 422 50.75 19.03 24.20
C LEU A 422 51.68 20.25 24.31
N ASP A 423 51.73 21.11 23.31
CA ASP A 423 52.52 22.35 23.35
C ASP A 423 51.98 23.31 24.42
N LYS A 424 50.66 23.45 24.54
CA LYS A 424 50.04 24.19 25.66
C LYS A 424 50.36 23.55 27.01
N VAL A 425 50.41 22.23 27.09
CA VAL A 425 50.81 21.52 28.32
C VAL A 425 52.25 21.84 28.67
N LYS A 426 53.19 21.88 27.71
CA LYS A 426 54.58 22.30 27.95
C LYS A 426 54.65 23.75 28.47
N GLU A 427 53.80 24.65 27.98
CA GLU A 427 53.70 26.01 28.54
C GLU A 427 53.17 26.01 29.99
N LEU A 428 52.16 25.17 30.29
CA LEU A 428 51.60 25.00 31.63
C LEU A 428 52.62 24.43 32.64
N VAL A 429 53.51 23.56 32.15
CA VAL A 429 54.63 23.02 32.95
C VAL A 429 55.53 24.16 33.45
N ASN A 430 55.84 25.15 32.62
CA ASN A 430 56.67 26.30 33.01
C ASN A 430 56.03 27.21 34.07
N VAL A 431 54.69 27.23 34.16
CA VAL A 431 53.93 28.02 35.16
C VAL A 431 53.43 27.17 36.33
N ASN A 432 53.86 25.91 36.43
CA ASN A 432 53.54 24.97 37.51
C ASN A 432 52.03 24.71 37.72
N ASP A 433 51.21 24.70 36.65
CA ASP A 433 49.78 24.41 36.76
C ASP A 433 49.46 22.90 36.65
N ILE A 434 49.90 22.15 37.65
CA ILE A 434 49.93 20.67 37.71
C ILE A 434 48.56 20.05 37.43
N TYR A 435 47.49 20.63 37.96
CA TYR A 435 46.14 20.11 37.77
C TYR A 435 45.69 20.15 36.30
N GLN A 436 45.90 21.28 35.61
CA GLN A 436 45.53 21.40 34.19
C GLN A 436 46.40 20.51 33.29
N ILE A 437 47.66 20.29 33.65
CA ILE A 437 48.56 19.37 32.95
C ILE A 437 47.98 17.96 33.00
N ASP A 438 47.67 17.45 34.19
CA ASP A 438 47.14 16.10 34.38
C ASP A 438 45.80 15.88 33.66
N GLN A 439 44.90 16.86 33.72
CA GLN A 439 43.63 16.79 33.00
C GLN A 439 43.84 16.68 31.48
N LYS A 440 44.66 17.54 30.88
CA LYS A 440 44.91 17.55 29.43
C LYS A 440 45.65 16.31 28.97
N ILE A 441 46.63 15.83 29.75
CA ILE A 441 47.36 14.60 29.46
C ILE A 441 46.41 13.39 29.52
N SER A 442 45.55 13.32 30.54
CA SER A 442 44.58 12.22 30.68
C SER A 442 43.60 12.18 29.51
N LEU A 443 43.10 13.35 29.10
CA LEU A 443 42.21 13.51 27.95
C LEU A 443 42.86 13.02 26.65
N ILE A 444 44.09 13.44 26.33
CA ILE A 444 44.80 12.97 25.13
C ILE A 444 45.10 11.47 25.23
N SER A 445 45.49 10.97 26.41
CA SER A 445 45.78 9.55 26.62
C SER A 445 44.54 8.68 26.37
N GLU A 446 43.38 9.09 26.88
CA GLU A 446 42.11 8.40 26.64
C GLU A 446 41.72 8.45 25.16
N ALA A 447 41.83 9.62 24.53
CA ALA A 447 41.55 9.78 23.12
C ALA A 447 42.47 8.92 22.23
N HIS A 448 43.76 8.84 22.58
CA HIS A 448 44.75 8.00 21.90
C HIS A 448 44.39 6.51 22.04
N ILE A 449 44.00 6.06 23.24
CA ILE A 449 43.57 4.67 23.46
C ILE A 449 42.34 4.33 22.60
N LEU A 450 41.37 5.23 22.52
CA LEU A 450 40.15 5.02 21.74
C LEU A 450 40.40 4.91 20.23
N LEU A 451 41.37 5.66 19.71
CA LEU A 451 41.77 5.63 18.31
C LEU A 451 42.77 4.50 17.99
N GLY A 452 43.43 3.94 19.00
CA GLY A 452 44.33 2.80 18.87
C GLY A 452 45.48 3.06 17.88
N ASN A 453 45.68 2.12 16.95
CA ASN A 453 46.75 2.17 15.94
C ASN A 453 46.58 3.28 14.89
N TYR A 454 45.47 4.02 14.94
CA TYR A 454 45.26 5.14 14.05
C TYR A 454 46.10 6.37 14.42
N CYS A 455 46.49 6.48 15.70
CA CYS A 455 47.37 7.52 16.20
C CYS A 455 48.85 7.14 16.02
N ASP A 456 49.71 8.14 15.81
CA ASP A 456 51.16 7.93 15.72
C ASP A 456 51.75 7.65 17.11
N THR A 457 52.68 6.69 17.19
CA THR A 457 53.37 6.30 18.43
C THR A 457 54.11 7.46 19.09
N ASN A 458 54.57 8.44 18.31
CA ASN A 458 55.31 9.59 18.80
C ASN A 458 54.52 10.44 19.82
N ILE A 459 53.18 10.43 19.77
CA ILE A 459 52.34 11.13 20.75
C ILE A 459 52.48 10.52 22.14
N PHE A 460 52.62 9.20 22.22
CA PHE A 460 52.82 8.52 23.49
C PHE A 460 54.17 8.88 24.10
N ASP A 461 55.22 8.92 23.29
CA ASP A 461 56.56 9.32 23.71
C ASP A 461 56.56 10.77 24.22
N ASP A 462 55.88 11.69 23.52
CA ASP A 462 55.71 13.08 23.95
C ASP A 462 54.97 13.18 25.29
N ILE A 463 53.90 12.40 25.49
CA ILE A 463 53.18 12.35 26.77
C ILE A 463 54.09 11.87 27.90
N GLN A 464 54.89 10.82 27.68
CA GLN A 464 55.81 10.30 28.70
C GLN A 464 56.90 11.31 29.02
N ALA A 465 57.48 11.98 28.01
CA ALA A 465 58.48 13.01 28.22
C ALA A 465 57.95 14.17 29.07
N ILE A 466 56.71 14.62 28.82
CA ILE A 466 56.07 15.68 29.63
C ILE A 466 55.81 15.20 31.07
N LYS A 467 55.37 13.95 31.27
CA LYS A 467 55.15 13.40 32.62
C LYS A 467 56.45 13.32 33.44
N GLU A 468 57.54 12.88 32.82
CA GLU A 468 58.85 12.83 33.50
C GLU A 468 59.38 14.24 33.81
N GLU A 469 59.20 15.20 32.89
CA GLU A 469 59.56 16.60 33.10
C GLU A 469 58.75 17.24 34.24
N GLN A 470 57.43 17.03 34.27
CA GLN A 470 56.55 17.47 35.35
C GLN A 470 56.98 16.88 36.69
N LYS A 471 57.29 15.58 36.73
CA LYS A 471 57.76 14.89 37.93
C LYS A 471 59.08 15.49 38.44
N ARG A 472 60.01 15.81 37.54
CA ARG A 472 61.27 16.47 37.89
C ARG A 472 61.03 17.84 38.53
N ILE A 473 60.21 18.68 37.91
CA ILE A 473 59.95 20.05 38.41
C ILE A 473 59.23 20.01 39.77
N VAL A 474 58.24 19.13 39.94
CA VAL A 474 57.49 19.05 41.19
C VAL A 474 58.33 18.48 42.34
N LEU A 475 59.13 17.44 42.10
CA LEU A 475 59.91 16.79 43.16
C LEU A 475 61.21 17.50 43.50
N ASN A 476 61.87 18.11 42.52
CA ASN A 476 63.17 18.75 42.71
C ASN A 476 63.01 20.27 42.87
N ASP A 477 62.43 20.96 41.88
CA ASP A 477 62.44 22.44 41.90
C ASP A 477 61.46 23.04 42.91
N ILE A 478 60.29 22.45 43.08
CA ILE A 478 59.30 22.90 44.07
C ILE A 478 59.64 22.31 45.44
N GLY A 479 59.85 20.99 45.52
CA GLY A 479 60.17 20.30 46.76
C GLY A 479 61.41 20.87 47.46
N GLU A 480 62.54 21.02 46.77
CA GLU A 480 63.78 21.52 47.40
C GLU A 480 63.68 23.01 47.77
N LYS A 481 63.03 23.82 46.92
CA LYS A 481 62.86 25.26 47.17
C LYS A 481 62.07 25.58 48.45
N TYR A 482 61.10 24.75 48.82
CA TYR A 482 60.33 24.92 50.05
C TYR A 482 60.96 24.21 51.26
N LEU A 483 61.68 23.11 51.05
CA LEU A 483 62.48 22.45 52.09
C LEU A 483 63.55 23.37 52.69
N ASP A 484 64.18 24.20 51.85
CA ASP A 484 65.27 25.10 52.25
C ASP A 484 64.77 26.51 52.67
N MET A 485 63.46 26.74 52.71
CA MET A 485 62.88 28.03 53.06
C MET A 485 62.85 28.21 54.59
N ASP A 486 63.42 29.30 55.11
CA ASP A 486 63.32 29.62 56.54
C ASP A 486 61.89 30.01 56.95
N LEU A 487 61.61 29.90 58.26
CA LEU A 487 60.29 30.14 58.85
C LEU A 487 59.77 31.57 58.64
N ASP A 488 60.66 32.56 58.57
CA ASP A 488 60.29 33.97 58.40
C ASP A 488 59.84 34.23 56.95
N ASN A 489 60.55 33.67 55.98
CA ASN A 489 60.19 33.72 54.56
C ASN A 489 58.91 32.94 54.26
N TYR A 490 58.72 31.79 54.92
CA TYR A 490 57.49 31.00 54.79
C TYR A 490 56.26 31.74 55.34
N SER A 491 56.41 32.45 56.45
CA SER A 491 55.37 33.29 57.05
C SER A 491 54.93 34.43 56.12
N LEU A 492 55.88 35.04 55.40
CA LEU A 492 55.63 36.14 54.48
C LEU A 492 55.04 35.69 53.14
N TYR A 493 55.37 34.48 52.65
CA TYR A 493 54.95 33.97 51.34
C TYR A 493 54.51 32.50 51.36
N PRO A 494 53.47 32.12 52.13
CA PRO A 494 53.05 30.73 52.25
C PRO A 494 52.46 30.22 50.92
N PRO A 495 52.89 29.05 50.41
CA PRO A 495 52.51 28.54 49.09
C PRO A 495 51.12 27.89 49.05
N LYS A 496 50.13 28.47 49.75
CA LYS A 496 48.78 27.90 49.91
C LYS A 496 48.12 27.53 48.58
N ALA A 497 48.25 28.40 47.57
CA ALA A 497 47.66 28.17 46.25
C ALA A 497 48.34 27.00 45.49
N LEU A 498 49.64 26.77 45.71
CA LEU A 498 50.38 25.68 45.08
C LEU A 498 50.08 24.35 45.79
N ILE A 499 50.04 24.34 47.12
CA ILE A 499 49.65 23.18 47.92
C ILE A 499 48.26 22.69 47.52
N ILE A 500 47.26 23.59 47.42
CA ILE A 500 45.90 23.24 46.98
C ILE A 500 45.92 22.58 45.60
N LYS A 501 46.70 23.11 44.64
CA LYS A 501 46.82 22.51 43.30
C LYS A 501 47.50 21.14 43.30
N ILE A 502 48.52 20.93 44.14
CA ILE A 502 49.19 19.63 44.30
C ILE A 502 48.25 18.63 44.99
N GLU A 503 47.49 19.05 46.00
CA GLU A 503 46.46 18.22 46.65
C GLU A 503 45.33 17.83 45.70
N GLU A 504 44.91 18.72 44.81
CA GLU A 504 43.93 18.42 43.76
C GLU A 504 44.48 17.44 42.73
N ALA A 505 45.73 17.62 42.27
CA ALA A 505 46.39 16.70 41.35
C ALA A 505 46.67 15.32 41.99
N LYS A 506 46.94 15.27 43.30
CA LYS A 506 47.11 14.03 44.06
C LYS A 506 45.86 13.14 44.00
N LYS A 507 44.65 13.73 44.00
CA LYS A 507 43.39 12.96 43.89
C LYS A 507 43.33 12.16 42.59
N THR A 508 44.03 12.60 41.55
CA THR A 508 44.10 11.95 40.24
C THR A 508 45.38 11.14 40.04
N ASN A 509 46.46 11.44 40.77
CA ASN A 509 47.76 10.80 40.59
C ASN A 509 48.59 10.79 41.89
N ASN A 510 48.78 9.60 42.48
CA ASN A 510 49.52 9.43 43.75
C ASN A 510 51.01 9.76 43.67
N LEU A 511 51.56 10.01 42.46
CA LEU A 511 52.97 10.39 42.28
C LEU A 511 53.35 11.70 42.98
N PHE A 512 52.38 12.52 43.38
CA PHE A 512 52.60 13.80 44.07
C PHE A 512 52.61 13.71 45.61
N GLU A 513 52.33 12.54 46.18
CA GLU A 513 52.41 12.30 47.64
C GLU A 513 53.78 12.69 48.24
N PRO A 514 54.93 12.29 47.65
CA PRO A 514 56.24 12.61 48.23
C PRO A 514 56.61 14.09 48.13
N ALA A 515 56.00 14.83 47.19
CA ALA A 515 56.19 16.27 47.08
C ALA A 515 55.41 17.02 48.17
N LEU A 516 54.20 16.57 48.49
CA LEU A 516 53.40 17.08 49.61
C LEU A 516 54.01 16.77 50.98
N GLU A 517 54.68 15.63 51.14
CA GLU A 517 55.38 15.28 52.38
C GLU A 517 56.65 16.13 52.60
N LYS A 518 57.18 16.73 51.54
CA LYS A 518 58.40 17.54 51.52
C LYS A 518 58.15 19.05 51.73
N ILE A 519 56.95 19.55 51.42
CA ILE A 519 56.50 20.94 51.60
C ILE A 519 55.83 21.05 52.96
#